data_AF-A0A378R6G0-F1
#
_entry.id   AF-A0A378R6G0-F1
#
_cell.length_a   1.000
_cell.length_b   1.000
_cell.length_c   1.000
_cell.angle_alpha   90.00
_cell.angle_beta   90.00
_cell.angle_gamma   90.00
#
_symmetry.space_group_name_H-M   'P 1'
#
loop_
_entity.id
_entity.type
_entity.pdbx_description
1 polymer ?
#
loop_
_entity_poly.entity_id
_entity_poly.type
_entity_poly.pdbx_seq_one_letter_code
_entity_poly.pdbx_strand_id
1 'polypeptide(L)'
;MATIKPDFDTRTYRRAKLSGLLQALDLFEIKLEGSQKFVRKKPSFAKVLKIVHDVIIDYRGLNEWTSINLLAIEIAKINPDFNPRIFGYQNIQEIIKAIDSKYFELDADKTRIKLLSIKEK
;
A
#
# COMPACT_ATOMS: atom_id res chain seq x y z
N MET A 1 -2.99 33.84 -35.90
CA MET A 1 -3.69 32.85 -35.06
C MET A 1 -2.87 32.64 -33.80
N ALA A 2 -3.43 32.89 -32.62
CA ALA A 2 -2.72 32.69 -31.37
C ALA A 2 -2.54 31.18 -31.14
N THR A 3 -1.31 30.72 -31.07
CA THR A 3 -1.00 29.32 -30.74
C THR A 3 -1.28 29.16 -29.24
N ILE A 4 -2.40 28.53 -28.89
CA ILE A 4 -2.76 28.26 -27.50
C ILE A 4 -1.75 27.25 -26.96
N LYS A 5 -0.90 27.71 -26.03
CA LYS A 5 0.00 26.82 -25.31
C LYS A 5 -0.85 25.95 -24.36
N PRO A 6 -0.71 24.63 -24.38
CA PRO A 6 -1.41 23.78 -23.42
C PRO A 6 -0.90 24.01 -22.00
N ASP A 7 -1.79 23.96 -21.02
CA ASP A 7 -1.46 24.09 -19.59
C ASP A 7 -0.58 22.94 -19.07
N PHE A 8 -0.54 21.82 -19.79
CA PHE A 8 0.26 20.65 -19.46
C PHE A 8 1.02 20.14 -20.69
N ASP A 9 2.33 19.98 -20.55
CA ASP A 9 3.21 19.39 -21.56
C ASP A 9 4.19 18.40 -20.90
N THR A 10 4.18 17.14 -21.32
CA THR A 10 5.06 16.10 -20.75
C THR A 10 6.54 16.36 -21.01
N ARG A 11 6.85 17.19 -22.02
CA ARG A 11 8.23 17.55 -22.39
C ARG A 11 8.90 18.41 -21.33
N THR A 12 8.14 19.21 -20.57
CA THR A 12 8.69 19.96 -19.43
C THR A 12 9.21 19.02 -18.34
N TYR A 13 8.68 17.80 -18.27
CA TYR A 13 9.12 16.72 -17.40
C TYR A 13 10.09 15.72 -18.09
N ARG A 14 10.74 16.13 -19.19
CA ARG A 14 11.71 15.32 -19.96
C ARG A 14 11.13 14.01 -20.51
N ARG A 15 9.83 13.99 -20.82
CA ARG A 15 9.15 12.82 -21.40
C ARG A 15 8.43 13.18 -22.69
N ALA A 16 8.67 12.41 -23.74
CA ALA A 16 8.06 12.63 -25.05
C ALA A 16 6.56 12.27 -25.10
N LYS A 17 6.11 11.37 -24.21
CA LYS A 17 4.73 10.87 -24.14
C LYS A 17 4.26 10.80 -22.69
N LEU A 18 2.95 11.00 -22.46
CA LEU A 18 2.31 10.86 -21.15
C LEU A 18 2.56 9.48 -20.52
N SER A 19 2.49 8.40 -21.31
CA SER A 19 2.73 7.06 -20.77
C SER A 19 4.13 6.87 -20.20
N GLY A 20 5.15 7.51 -20.76
CA GLY A 20 6.51 7.49 -20.21
C GLY A 20 6.65 8.34 -18.94
N LEU A 21 5.86 9.41 -18.81
CA LEU A 21 5.77 10.17 -17.56
C LEU A 21 5.10 9.37 -16.44
N LEU A 22 3.98 8.72 -16.73
CA LEU A 22 3.25 7.91 -15.75
C LEU A 22 4.10 6.73 -15.24
N GLN A 23 4.87 6.10 -16.13
CA GLN A 23 5.83 5.05 -15.75
C GLN A 23 6.96 5.60 -14.86
N ALA A 24 7.47 6.79 -15.15
CA ALA A 24 8.56 7.39 -14.40
C ALA A 24 8.18 7.85 -12.98
N LEU A 25 6.90 8.14 -12.74
CA LEU A 25 6.43 8.55 -11.42
C LEU A 25 6.38 7.39 -10.42
N ASP A 26 6.30 6.15 -10.88
CA ASP A 26 6.14 4.93 -10.06
C ASP A 26 4.95 4.96 -9.07
N LEU A 27 4.02 5.91 -9.24
CA LEU A 27 2.82 6.07 -8.41
C LEU A 27 1.62 5.28 -8.94
N PHE A 28 1.74 4.70 -10.13
CA PHE A 28 0.63 4.09 -10.84
C PHE A 28 0.91 2.63 -11.17
N GLU A 29 -0.13 1.82 -11.12
CA GLU A 29 -0.15 0.52 -11.77
C GLU A 29 -0.67 0.70 -13.18
N ILE A 30 0.04 0.11 -14.14
CA ILE A 30 -0.26 0.24 -15.56
C ILE A 30 -0.47 -1.16 -16.12
N LYS A 31 -1.70 -1.45 -16.57
CA LYS A 31 -2.05 -2.69 -17.25
C LYS A 31 -2.24 -2.43 -18.73
N LEU A 32 -1.60 -3.24 -19.57
CA LEU A 32 -1.81 -3.23 -21.02
C LEU A 32 -2.85 -4.30 -21.38
N GLU A 33 -3.91 -3.91 -22.09
CA GLU A 33 -4.85 -4.83 -22.70
C GLU A 33 -5.06 -4.42 -24.17
N GLY A 34 -4.54 -5.24 -25.09
CA GLY A 34 -4.53 -4.92 -26.51
C GLY A 34 -3.80 -3.59 -26.79
N SER A 35 -4.51 -2.64 -27.40
CA SER A 35 -4.00 -1.29 -27.71
C SER A 35 -4.21 -0.28 -26.58
N GLN A 36 -4.88 -0.66 -25.48
CA GLN A 36 -5.25 0.25 -24.40
C GLN A 36 -4.34 0.11 -23.17
N LYS A 37 -4.07 1.22 -22.49
CA LYS A 37 -3.37 1.27 -21.20
C LYS A 37 -4.35 1.67 -20.11
N PHE A 38 -4.61 0.76 -19.19
CA PHE A 38 -5.38 1.01 -17.98
C PHE A 38 -4.42 1.47 -16.89
N VAL A 39 -4.72 2.62 -16.28
CA VAL A 39 -3.87 3.24 -15.27
C VAL A 39 -4.69 3.44 -14.01
N ARG A 40 -4.20 2.93 -12.88
CA ARG A 40 -4.77 3.22 -11.56
C ARG A 40 -3.68 3.69 -10.61
N LYS A 41 -4.02 4.56 -9.67
CA LYS A 41 -3.09 4.96 -8.60
C LYS A 41 -2.75 3.73 -7.76
N LYS A 42 -1.47 3.50 -7.50
CA LYS A 42 -1.03 2.45 -6.57
C LYS A 42 -1.68 2.70 -5.20
N PRO A 43 -2.27 1.68 -4.58
CA PRO A 43 -2.82 1.83 -3.26
C PRO A 43 -1.69 2.10 -2.26
N SER A 44 -1.89 3.06 -1.37
CA SER A 44 -0.87 3.42 -0.38
C SER A 44 -0.83 2.38 0.74
N PHE A 45 0.33 1.74 0.90
CA PHE A 45 0.56 0.80 2.00
C PHE A 45 0.53 1.49 3.37
N ALA A 46 0.66 2.82 3.44
CA ALA A 46 0.51 3.57 4.68
C ALA A 46 -0.87 3.36 5.34
N LYS A 47 -1.93 3.17 4.55
CA LYS A 47 -3.27 2.85 5.08
C LYS A 47 -3.29 1.48 5.76
N VAL A 48 -2.62 0.49 5.16
CA VAL A 48 -2.46 -0.86 5.75
C VAL A 48 -1.70 -0.76 7.06
N LEU A 49 -0.55 -0.08 7.06
CA LEU A 49 0.27 0.08 8.26
C LEU A 49 -0.51 0.73 9.40
N LYS A 50 -1.31 1.76 9.10
CA LYS A 50 -2.17 2.41 10.08
C LYS A 50 -3.23 1.45 10.64
N ILE A 51 -3.93 0.71 9.79
CA ILE A 51 -4.94 -0.27 10.23
C ILE A 51 -4.29 -1.32 11.14
N VAL A 52 -3.17 -1.89 10.73
CA VAL A 52 -2.45 -2.92 11.49
C VAL A 52 -1.96 -2.36 12.83
N HIS A 53 -1.45 -1.14 12.83
CA HIS A 53 -1.04 -0.43 14.04
C HIS A 53 -2.20 -0.26 15.02
N ASP A 54 -3.32 0.32 14.56
CA ASP A 54 -4.48 0.63 15.39
C ASP A 54 -5.06 -0.65 16.02
N VAL A 55 -5.19 -1.73 15.24
CA VAL A 55 -5.70 -3.01 15.76
C VAL A 55 -4.74 -3.68 16.76
N ILE A 56 -3.42 -3.59 16.56
CA ILE A 56 -2.46 -4.14 17.54
C ILE A 56 -2.52 -3.38 18.86
N ILE A 57 -2.63 -2.04 18.81
CA ILE A 57 -2.78 -1.21 20.00
C ILE A 57 -4.05 -1.56 20.76
N ASP A 58 -5.18 -1.69 20.06
CA ASP A 58 -6.47 -2.01 20.69
C ASP A 58 -6.51 -3.41 21.30
N TYR A 59 -5.76 -4.38 20.74
CA TYR A 59 -5.84 -5.79 21.13
C TYR A 59 -4.85 -6.21 22.23
N ARG A 60 -3.60 -5.75 22.18
CA ARG A 60 -2.52 -6.21 23.09
C ARG A 60 -1.53 -5.13 23.55
N GLY A 61 -1.51 -3.98 22.89
CA GLY A 61 -0.55 -2.92 23.21
C GLY A 61 0.84 -3.13 22.61
N LEU A 62 1.74 -2.19 22.92
CA LEU A 62 3.07 -2.09 22.32
C LEU A 62 3.99 -3.26 22.73
N ASN A 63 4.90 -3.65 21.84
CA ASN A 63 5.94 -4.65 22.08
C ASN A 63 5.50 -6.10 22.36
N GLU A 64 4.23 -6.42 22.15
CA GLU A 64 3.75 -7.80 22.26
C GLU A 64 3.70 -8.52 20.91
N TRP A 65 4.06 -9.80 20.93
CA TRP A 65 3.92 -10.68 19.77
C TRP A 65 2.44 -11.04 19.56
N THR A 66 1.92 -10.72 18.38
CA THR A 66 0.53 -10.96 18.00
C THR A 66 0.46 -11.95 16.83
N SER A 67 -0.42 -12.96 16.94
CA SER A 67 -0.65 -13.93 15.86
C SER A 67 -1.28 -13.24 14.65
N ILE A 68 -0.64 -13.38 13.48
CA ILE A 68 -1.13 -12.80 12.21
C ILE A 68 -2.52 -13.34 11.85
N ASN A 69 -2.80 -14.60 12.18
CA ASN A 69 -4.10 -15.22 11.89
C ASN A 69 -5.22 -14.56 12.69
N LEU A 70 -5.00 -14.33 13.99
CA LEU A 70 -5.97 -13.65 14.85
C LEU A 70 -6.11 -12.18 14.44
N LEU A 71 -4.99 -11.52 14.17
CA LEU A 71 -4.98 -10.12 13.75
C LEU A 71 -5.73 -9.90 12.44
N ALA A 72 -5.57 -10.80 11.47
CA ALA A 72 -6.31 -10.74 10.21
C ALA A 72 -7.83 -10.85 10.41
N ILE A 73 -8.28 -11.69 11.34
CA ILE A 73 -9.71 -11.82 11.69
C ILE A 73 -10.22 -10.51 12.32
N GLU A 74 -9.48 -9.93 13.25
CA GLU A 74 -9.88 -8.67 13.91
C GLU A 74 -9.88 -7.49 12.93
N ILE A 75 -8.88 -7.40 12.03
CA ILE A 75 -8.87 -6.39 10.97
C ILE A 75 -10.10 -6.53 10.07
N ALA A 76 -10.49 -7.74 9.69
CA ALA A 76 -11.67 -7.97 8.86
C ALA A 76 -12.97 -7.55 9.58
N LYS A 77 -13.04 -7.69 10.91
CA LYS A 77 -14.19 -7.24 11.71
C LYS A 77 -14.27 -5.72 11.82
N ILE A 78 -13.13 -5.07 12.10
CA ILE A 78 -13.07 -3.62 12.32
C ILE A 78 -13.15 -2.86 11.00
N ASN A 79 -12.59 -3.42 9.92
CA ASN A 79 -12.55 -2.82 8.59
C ASN A 79 -13.12 -3.79 7.55
N PRO A 80 -14.45 -3.98 7.48
CA PRO A 80 -15.09 -4.90 6.53
C PRO A 80 -14.85 -4.50 5.06
N ASP A 81 -14.67 -3.21 4.80
CA ASP A 81 -14.36 -2.69 3.45
C ASP A 81 -12.89 -2.87 3.05
N PHE A 82 -12.05 -3.39 3.94
CA PHE A 82 -10.64 -3.63 3.63
C PHE A 82 -10.52 -4.81 2.65
N ASN A 83 -10.20 -4.50 1.40
CA ASN A 83 -10.04 -5.49 0.34
C ASN A 83 -8.55 -5.71 -0.01
N PRO A 84 -7.96 -6.87 0.34
CA PRO A 84 -6.56 -7.17 0.05
C PRO A 84 -6.20 -7.20 -1.43
N ARG A 85 -7.17 -7.51 -2.30
CA ARG A 85 -6.96 -7.64 -3.74
C ARG A 85 -6.57 -6.32 -4.39
N ILE A 86 -6.95 -5.19 -3.79
CA ILE A 86 -6.55 -3.87 -4.28
C ILE A 86 -5.02 -3.77 -4.30
N PHE A 87 -4.34 -4.36 -3.31
CA PHE A 87 -2.90 -4.38 -3.14
C PHE A 87 -2.20 -5.56 -3.83
N GLY A 88 -2.94 -6.42 -4.54
CA GLY A 88 -2.40 -7.60 -5.22
C GLY A 88 -2.28 -8.86 -4.37
N TYR A 89 -2.86 -8.90 -3.16
CA TYR A 89 -2.79 -10.04 -2.25
C TYR A 89 -4.15 -10.76 -2.17
N GLN A 90 -4.13 -12.07 -1.90
CA GLN A 90 -5.35 -12.89 -1.84
C GLN A 90 -6.12 -12.71 -0.53
N ASN A 91 -5.42 -12.44 0.56
CA ASN A 91 -5.98 -12.36 1.91
C ASN A 91 -5.21 -11.36 2.79
N ILE A 92 -5.78 -11.01 3.94
CA ILE A 92 -5.20 -10.03 4.88
C ILE A 92 -3.88 -10.55 5.46
N GLN A 93 -3.74 -11.86 5.67
CA GLN A 93 -2.53 -12.46 6.23
C GLN A 93 -1.33 -12.24 5.31
N GLU A 94 -1.50 -12.42 4.00
CA GLU A 94 -0.47 -12.15 3.00
C GLU A 94 -0.03 -10.68 3.02
N ILE A 95 -0.97 -9.75 3.15
CA ILE A 95 -0.65 -8.32 3.30
C ILE A 95 0.22 -8.09 4.53
N ILE A 96 -0.16 -8.66 5.68
CA ILE A 96 0.58 -8.47 6.94
C ILE A 96 1.99 -9.07 6.81
N LYS A 97 2.13 -10.23 6.17
CA LYS A 97 3.43 -10.89 5.92
C LYS A 97 4.32 -10.14 4.94
N ALA A 98 3.72 -9.30 4.10
CA ALA A 98 4.41 -8.43 3.15
C ALA A 98 4.73 -7.05 3.72
N ILE A 99 4.37 -6.77 4.98
CA ILE A 99 4.80 -5.56 5.67
C ILE A 99 6.32 -5.62 5.83
N ASP A 100 6.98 -4.73 5.10
CA ASP A 100 8.38 -4.37 5.32
C ASP A 100 8.41 -2.94 5.84
N SER A 101 8.66 -2.79 7.14
CA SER A 101 8.59 -1.50 7.82
C SER A 101 9.40 -1.52 9.10
N LYS A 102 10.12 -0.42 9.35
CA LYS A 102 10.87 -0.20 10.60
C LYS A 102 10.02 -0.19 11.87
N TYR A 103 8.69 -0.16 11.74
CA TYR A 103 7.76 -0.13 12.87
C TYR A 103 7.28 -1.53 13.29
N PHE A 104 7.43 -2.53 12.42
CA PHE A 104 6.92 -3.88 12.66
C PHE A 104 8.04 -4.91 12.55
N GLU A 105 8.04 -5.86 13.47
CA GLU A 105 8.91 -7.02 13.43
C GLU A 105 8.07 -8.26 13.13
N LEU A 106 8.51 -9.06 12.15
CA LEU A 106 7.94 -10.36 11.85
C LEU A 106 8.85 -11.44 12.44
N ASP A 107 8.24 -12.45 13.07
CA ASP A 107 8.97 -13.63 13.55
C ASP A 107 9.56 -14.43 12.37
N ALA A 108 10.54 -15.30 12.63
CA ALA A 108 11.26 -16.08 11.61
C ALA A 108 10.31 -16.85 10.67
N ASP A 109 9.23 -17.41 11.23
CA ASP A 109 8.22 -18.17 10.48
C ASP A 109 7.12 -17.28 9.86
N LYS A 110 7.17 -15.96 10.06
CA LYS A 110 6.15 -15.00 9.65
C LYS A 110 4.74 -15.39 10.09
N THR A 111 4.62 -15.93 11.29
CA THR A 111 3.34 -16.31 11.92
C THR A 111 2.88 -15.28 12.96
N ARG A 112 3.83 -14.49 13.48
CA ARG A 112 3.61 -13.46 14.48
C ARG A 112 4.21 -12.14 14.02
N ILE A 113 3.55 -11.06 14.42
CA ILE A 113 3.98 -9.69 14.19
C ILE A 113 4.03 -8.96 15.52
N LYS A 114 5.02 -8.09 15.70
CA LYS A 114 5.21 -7.25 16.87
C LYS A 114 5.34 -5.80 16.43
N LEU A 115 4.67 -4.91 17.15
CA LEU A 115 4.81 -3.45 16.97
C LEU A 115 5.97 -2.96 17.85
N LEU A 116 7.00 -2.39 17.24
CA LEU A 116 8.29 -2.12 17.92
C LEU A 116 8.35 -0.81 18.71
N SER A 117 7.75 0.28 18.21
CA SER A 117 7.49 1.54 18.91
C SER A 117 7.12 2.63 17.89
N ILE A 118 6.33 3.59 18.35
CA ILE A 118 5.91 4.78 17.65
C ILE A 118 6.98 5.85 17.93
N LYS A 119 7.82 6.19 16.95
CA LYS A 119 8.41 7.54 16.97
C LYS A 119 7.46 8.46 16.22
N GLU A 120 6.44 8.92 16.94
CA GLU A 120 5.88 10.23 16.70
C GLU A 120 7.01 11.23 16.94
N LYS A 121 7.39 11.93 15.88
CA LYS A 121 7.94 13.27 16.01
C LYS A 121 7.54 14.09 14.80
#